data_AF-A0A1E3A8E6-F1
#
_entry.id   AF-A0A1E3A8E6-F1
#
_cell.length_a   1.000
_cell.length_b   1.000
_cell.length_c   1.000
_cell.angle_alpha   90.00
_cell.angle_beta   90.00
_cell.angle_gamma   90.00
#
_symmetry.space_group_name_H-M   'P 1'
#
loop_
_entity.id
_entity.type
_entity.pdbx_description
1 polymer ?
#
loop_
_entity_poly.entity_id
_entity_poly.type
_entity_poly.pdbx_seq_one_letter_code
_entity_poly.pdbx_strand_id
1 'polypeptide(L)'
;MSHIGKCNRTFPQPDTLPYHLLALTAISGEFPADQLKRLRGSDYYKESVITALKKDGYLRTYYRDKLRGYRLGVKAKATLLSESPDLFTFYLTGETDTNRLKSEVNRRLRLHRIAQAYVTMENAGAAVFRNEKPDIFSSEGSPVGEIEAPAFYNSREIKEVGIDFTKIRSSRSVGALLAPAGIFVTYNCGPGLMKWRYKSELRMKTLMWTVLCQQRLASQFRPEDVSGLVLGDGMEPAYQMLTSNGGKRHDCFMLDGCYDHFFYVTNDRKGDILLRLLCDTEKKEELHRILSLDLTERRANWRIENDAIDKNGDPVLFAYSCDMPRIARYNTALELQGKNGTLICFDYQQNVLERYCGSRIRFQTIGFDKFERRFFP
;
A
#
# COMPACT_ATOMS: atom_id res chain seq x y z
N MET A 1 15.54 33.23 44.04
CA MET A 1 15.41 33.62 42.62
C MET A 1 16.01 32.53 41.75
N SER A 2 15.16 31.67 41.21
CA SER A 2 15.52 30.47 40.44
C SER A 2 15.66 30.82 38.95
N HIS A 3 16.89 30.90 38.46
CA HIS A 3 17.17 30.88 37.02
C HIS A 3 17.25 29.42 36.55
N ILE A 4 16.11 28.85 36.16
CA ILE A 4 16.08 27.63 35.36
C ILE A 4 16.40 28.04 33.92
N GLY A 5 17.59 27.66 33.47
CA GLY A 5 18.02 27.83 32.09
C GLY A 5 16.99 27.24 31.13
N LYS A 6 16.45 28.08 30.24
CA LYS A 6 15.74 27.62 29.05
C LYS A 6 16.73 26.82 28.23
N CYS A 7 16.61 25.49 28.29
CA CYS A 7 17.28 24.60 27.35
C CYS A 7 16.77 24.98 25.95
N ASN A 8 17.60 25.65 25.15
CA ASN A 8 17.33 25.91 23.74
C ASN A 8 17.30 24.56 23.03
N ARG A 9 16.14 23.90 23.03
CA ARG A 9 15.95 22.66 22.31
C ARG A 9 16.00 22.96 20.81
N THR A 10 17.04 22.48 20.18
CA THR A 10 17.25 22.52 18.73
C THR A 10 16.16 21.71 18.02
N PHE A 11 15.85 22.10 16.78
CA PHE A 11 14.94 21.34 15.93
C PHE A 11 15.47 19.90 15.75
N PRO A 12 14.59 18.87 15.69
CA PRO A 12 15.05 17.51 15.48
C PRO A 12 15.95 17.36 14.26
N GLN A 13 17.05 16.65 14.41
CA GLN A 13 17.98 16.39 13.31
C GLN A 13 17.37 15.43 12.29
N PRO A 14 17.78 15.52 11.00
CA PRO A 14 17.50 14.48 10.01
C PRO A 14 17.88 13.08 10.53
N ASP A 15 17.24 12.04 10.00
CA ASP A 15 17.43 10.63 10.39
C ASP A 15 17.01 10.24 11.81
N THR A 16 16.45 11.18 12.58
CA THR A 16 15.90 10.89 13.91
C THR A 16 14.40 10.60 13.85
N LEU A 17 13.90 9.73 14.73
CA LEU A 17 12.46 9.45 14.84
C LEU A 17 11.59 10.72 15.01
N PRO A 18 11.95 11.74 15.82
CA PRO A 18 11.17 12.96 15.91
C PRO A 18 11.09 13.73 14.58
N TYR A 19 12.20 13.85 13.85
CA TYR A 19 12.18 14.47 12.51
C TYR A 19 11.33 13.65 11.55
N HIS A 20 11.51 12.32 11.58
CA HIS A 20 10.77 11.39 10.73
C HIS A 20 9.25 11.51 10.92
N LEU A 21 8.78 11.56 12.18
CA LEU A 21 7.37 11.77 12.49
C LEU A 21 6.86 13.13 11.98
N LEU A 22 7.66 14.19 12.10
CA LEU A 22 7.30 15.51 11.55
C LEU A 22 7.24 15.47 10.02
N ALA A 23 8.19 14.83 9.36
CA ALA A 23 8.26 14.70 7.91
C ALA A 23 7.08 13.89 7.35
N LEU A 24 6.77 12.73 7.94
CA LEU A 24 5.58 11.93 7.59
C LEU A 24 4.29 12.73 7.82
N THR A 25 4.18 13.44 8.94
CA THR A 25 3.02 14.32 9.21
C THR A 25 2.92 15.45 8.17
N ALA A 26 4.05 15.96 7.68
CA ALA A 26 4.07 17.01 6.66
C ALA A 26 3.51 16.52 5.33
N ILE A 27 3.98 15.37 4.84
CA ILE A 27 3.59 14.83 3.53
C ILE A 27 2.20 14.18 3.54
N SER A 28 1.71 13.75 4.71
CA SER A 28 0.35 13.19 4.88
C SER A 28 -0.69 14.23 5.32
N GLY A 29 -0.25 15.39 5.81
CA GLY A 29 -1.09 16.44 6.40
C GLY A 29 -1.55 16.14 7.83
N GLU A 30 -2.05 14.94 8.08
CA GLU A 30 -2.39 14.46 9.43
C GLU A 30 -1.88 13.03 9.62
N PHE A 31 -1.09 12.78 10.67
CA PHE A 31 -0.56 11.46 10.97
C PHE A 31 -1.46 10.72 11.97
N PRO A 32 -2.05 9.57 11.61
CA PRO A 32 -2.93 8.78 12.48
C PRO A 32 -2.18 8.18 13.68
N ALA A 33 -2.77 8.31 14.87
CA ALA A 33 -2.08 7.88 16.09
C ALA A 33 -1.90 6.37 16.23
N ASP A 34 -2.79 5.57 15.61
CA ASP A 34 -2.71 4.12 15.60
C ASP A 34 -1.56 3.56 14.73
N GLN A 35 -0.96 4.39 13.87
CA GLN A 35 0.18 4.00 13.03
C GLN A 35 1.52 4.20 13.72
N LEU A 36 1.58 4.89 14.88
CA LEU A 36 2.83 5.10 15.61
C LEU A 36 3.54 3.79 15.96
N LYS A 37 2.79 2.76 16.34
CA LYS A 37 3.33 1.43 16.68
C LYS A 37 4.14 0.81 15.52
N ARG A 38 3.85 1.21 14.27
CA ARG A 38 4.51 0.71 13.06
C ARG A 38 5.78 1.47 12.70
N LEU A 39 6.03 2.62 13.31
CA LEU A 39 7.31 3.32 13.17
C LEU A 39 8.40 2.62 14.00
N ARG A 40 9.66 2.81 13.61
CA ARG A 40 10.81 2.25 14.32
C ARG A 40 10.93 2.78 15.76
N GLY A 41 11.54 1.99 16.64
CA GLY A 41 11.77 2.31 18.06
C GLY A 41 10.74 1.70 19.01
N SER A 42 11.03 1.75 20.32
CA SER A 42 10.12 1.25 21.35
C SER A 42 8.94 2.19 21.58
N ASP A 43 7.82 1.65 22.07
CA ASP A 43 6.60 2.45 22.31
C ASP A 43 6.84 3.55 23.36
N TYR A 44 7.59 3.24 24.42
CA TYR A 44 8.01 4.23 25.42
C TYR A 44 8.80 5.39 24.78
N TYR A 45 9.74 5.07 23.89
CA TYR A 45 10.52 6.09 23.21
C TYR A 45 9.62 6.96 22.32
N LYS A 46 8.71 6.38 21.54
CA LYS A 46 7.75 7.13 20.72
C LYS A 46 6.87 8.07 21.55
N GLU A 47 6.36 7.61 22.69
CA GLU A 47 5.57 8.44 23.61
C GLU A 47 6.37 9.63 24.16
N SER A 48 7.63 9.40 24.52
CA SER A 48 8.54 10.45 24.98
C SER A 48 8.80 11.49 23.88
N VAL A 49 9.01 11.04 22.64
CA VAL A 49 9.19 11.89 21.45
C VAL A 49 7.97 12.75 21.20
N ILE A 50 6.77 12.17 21.21
CA ILE A 50 5.52 12.91 21.01
C ILE A 50 5.31 13.96 22.10
N THR A 51 5.58 13.60 23.35
CA THR A 51 5.46 14.51 24.49
C THR A 51 6.41 15.70 24.34
N ALA A 52 7.67 15.45 23.93
CA ALA A 52 8.64 16.51 23.67
C ALA A 52 8.21 17.41 22.51
N LEU A 53 7.85 16.84 21.36
CA LEU A 53 7.42 17.61 20.17
C LEU A 53 6.18 18.47 20.44
N LYS A 54 5.25 17.99 21.27
CA LYS A 54 4.08 18.78 21.71
C LYS A 54 4.47 19.93 22.62
N LYS A 55 5.31 19.65 23.62
CA LYS A 55 5.80 20.67 24.57
C LYS A 55 6.50 21.81 23.83
N ASP A 56 7.26 21.48 22.79
CA ASP A 56 8.03 22.45 22.02
C ASP A 56 7.22 23.09 20.86
N GLY A 57 5.92 22.75 20.75
CA GLY A 57 4.98 23.35 19.81
C GLY A 57 5.13 22.88 18.37
N TYR A 58 5.91 21.82 18.12
CA TYR A 58 6.14 21.25 16.79
C TYR A 58 5.01 20.32 16.33
N LEU A 59 4.32 19.67 17.28
CA LEU A 59 3.25 18.73 16.99
C LEU A 59 2.01 19.02 17.86
N ARG A 60 0.82 18.79 17.33
CA ARG A 60 -0.45 18.94 18.07
C ARG A 60 -1.30 17.69 17.89
N THR A 61 -1.91 17.21 18.96
CA THR A 61 -2.93 16.16 18.85
C THR A 61 -4.26 16.80 18.48
N TYR A 62 -4.91 16.22 17.48
CA TYR A 62 -6.27 16.54 17.10
C TYR A 62 -7.14 15.29 17.27
N TYR A 63 -8.13 15.38 18.15
CA TYR A 63 -9.04 14.28 18.46
C TYR A 63 -10.48 14.75 18.33
N ARG A 64 -11.19 14.20 17.34
CA ARG A 64 -12.59 14.49 17.05
C ARG A 64 -13.17 13.32 16.25
N ASP A 65 -14.45 13.03 16.43
CA ASP A 65 -15.18 11.96 15.71
C ASP A 65 -14.54 10.57 15.90
N LYS A 66 -14.00 10.31 17.09
CA LYS A 66 -13.20 9.12 17.44
C LYS A 66 -11.93 8.93 16.60
N LEU A 67 -11.55 9.93 15.81
CA LEU A 67 -10.36 9.92 14.97
C LEU A 67 -9.26 10.72 15.65
N ARG A 68 -8.20 10.04 16.10
CA ARG A 68 -7.02 10.65 16.74
C ARG A 68 -5.87 10.73 15.76
N GLY A 69 -5.35 11.93 15.56
CA GLY A 69 -4.17 12.16 14.72
C GLY A 69 -3.30 13.30 15.23
N TYR A 70 -2.13 13.43 14.61
CA TYR A 70 -1.17 14.48 14.87
C TYR A 70 -1.09 15.43 13.67
N ARG A 71 -1.00 16.72 13.96
CA ARG A 71 -0.84 17.79 12.97
C ARG A 71 0.39 18.60 13.31
N LEU A 72 1.05 19.13 12.29
CA LEU A 72 2.17 20.04 12.50
C LEU A 72 1.71 21.30 13.24
N GLY A 73 2.52 21.74 14.20
CA GLY A 73 2.44 23.08 14.74
C GLY A 73 3.01 24.10 13.77
N VAL A 74 2.64 25.38 13.94
CA VAL A 74 3.10 26.49 13.10
C VAL A 74 4.64 26.56 13.06
N LYS A 75 5.28 26.33 14.22
CA LYS A 75 6.74 26.31 14.36
C LYS A 75 7.38 25.22 13.49
N ALA A 76 6.88 23.98 13.55
CA ALA A 76 7.43 22.89 12.75
C ALA A 76 7.26 23.14 11.25
N LYS A 77 6.08 23.61 10.85
CA LYS A 77 5.81 23.92 9.45
C LYS A 77 6.78 24.98 8.91
N ALA A 78 7.01 26.06 9.66
CA ALA A 78 7.93 27.11 9.26
C ALA A 78 9.39 26.60 9.17
N THR A 79 9.84 25.83 10.17
CA THR A 79 11.19 25.27 10.19
C THR A 79 11.43 24.27 9.05
N LEU A 80 10.50 23.34 8.80
CA LEU A 80 10.61 22.39 7.69
C LEU A 80 10.69 23.10 6.32
N LEU A 81 9.90 24.17 6.13
CA LEU A 81 9.95 24.97 4.91
C LEU A 81 11.26 25.76 4.75
N SER A 82 11.90 26.20 5.83
CA SER A 82 13.17 26.92 5.74
C SER A 82 14.38 26.00 5.59
N GLU A 83 14.39 24.86 6.29
CA GLU A 83 15.53 23.94 6.30
C GLU A 83 15.55 23.03 5.06
N SER A 84 14.38 22.60 4.58
CA SER A 84 14.26 21.63 3.47
C SER A 84 13.11 22.00 2.51
N PRO A 85 13.19 23.16 1.81
CA PRO A 85 12.12 23.63 0.93
C PRO A 85 11.79 22.62 -0.19
N ASP A 86 12.78 21.95 -0.76
CA ASP A 86 12.60 21.01 -1.87
C ASP A 86 11.73 19.80 -1.49
N LEU A 87 11.79 19.40 -0.21
CA LEU A 87 11.01 18.32 0.36
C LEU A 87 9.56 18.74 0.65
N PHE A 88 9.38 19.92 1.23
CA PHE A 88 8.12 20.26 1.91
C PHE A 88 7.29 21.33 1.22
N THR A 89 7.85 22.13 0.31
CA THR A 89 7.11 23.20 -0.37
C THR A 89 5.89 22.65 -1.09
N PHE A 90 6.04 21.52 -1.78
CA PHE A 90 4.94 20.84 -2.45
C PHE A 90 3.77 20.53 -1.49
N TYR A 91 4.03 20.07 -0.26
CA TYR A 91 2.99 19.62 0.66
C TYR A 91 2.43 20.72 1.59
N LEU A 92 3.27 21.69 1.98
CA LEU A 92 2.97 22.65 3.04
C LEU A 92 2.61 24.06 2.53
N THR A 93 2.50 24.25 1.22
CA THR A 93 2.08 25.52 0.60
C THR A 93 0.80 25.36 -0.25
N GLY A 94 0.25 26.49 -0.71
CA GLY A 94 -0.96 26.54 -1.55
C GLY A 94 -2.26 26.12 -0.84
N GLU A 95 -3.35 25.97 -1.60
CA GLU A 95 -4.67 25.55 -1.09
C GLU A 95 -4.86 24.03 -1.15
N THR A 96 -3.94 23.30 -0.52
CA THR A 96 -3.91 21.84 -0.55
C THR A 96 -4.48 21.26 0.74
N ASP A 97 -5.09 20.07 0.67
CA ASP A 97 -5.66 19.39 1.86
C ASP A 97 -4.57 19.04 2.90
N THR A 98 -3.30 18.87 2.49
CA THR A 98 -2.16 18.63 3.39
C THR A 98 -1.70 19.88 4.12
N ASN A 99 -1.90 21.06 3.53
CA ASN A 99 -1.54 22.35 4.11
C ASN A 99 -2.70 22.96 4.93
N ARG A 100 -3.86 23.13 4.29
CA ARG A 100 -5.07 23.73 4.89
C ARG A 100 -5.99 22.63 5.39
N LEU A 101 -5.56 22.00 6.48
CA LEU A 101 -6.25 20.85 7.07
C LEU A 101 -7.66 21.21 7.50
N LYS A 102 -8.63 20.61 6.83
CA LYS A 102 -10.03 20.72 7.26
C LYS A 102 -10.38 19.67 8.31
N SER A 103 -11.51 19.89 8.96
CA SER A 103 -11.91 19.13 10.15
C SER A 103 -12.99 18.09 9.87
N GLU A 104 -13.56 18.05 8.66
CA GLU A 104 -14.61 17.09 8.32
C GLU A 104 -14.05 15.65 8.32
N VAL A 105 -14.78 14.75 8.96
CA VAL A 105 -14.36 13.35 9.17
C VAL A 105 -13.92 12.64 7.89
N ASN A 106 -14.67 12.80 6.79
CA ASN A 106 -14.35 12.15 5.51
C ASN A 106 -13.03 12.64 4.90
N ARG A 107 -12.69 13.92 5.09
CA ARG A 107 -11.42 14.47 4.61
C ARG A 107 -10.26 13.96 5.47
N ARG A 108 -10.42 13.95 6.79
CA ARG A 108 -9.40 13.43 7.71
C ARG A 108 -9.14 11.94 7.50
N LEU A 109 -10.19 11.13 7.30
CA LEU A 109 -10.05 9.72 6.95
C LEU A 109 -9.23 9.53 5.67
N ARG A 110 -9.38 10.41 4.67
CA ARG A 110 -8.55 10.37 3.46
C ARG A 110 -7.08 10.65 3.78
N LEU A 111 -6.77 11.64 4.61
CA LEU A 111 -5.40 11.94 5.03
C LEU A 111 -4.78 10.77 5.82
N HIS A 112 -5.55 10.16 6.71
CA HIS A 112 -5.12 8.97 7.45
C HIS A 112 -4.82 7.80 6.53
N ARG A 113 -5.65 7.56 5.50
CA ARG A 113 -5.39 6.51 4.50
C ARG A 113 -4.13 6.77 3.67
N ILE A 114 -3.82 8.02 3.37
CA ILE A 114 -2.58 8.41 2.71
C ILE A 114 -1.39 8.16 3.65
N ALA A 115 -1.49 8.56 4.93
CA ALA A 115 -0.45 8.31 5.92
C ALA A 115 -0.20 6.80 6.13
N GLN A 116 -1.26 6.01 6.22
CA GLN A 116 -1.19 4.55 6.28
C GLN A 116 -0.45 3.97 5.06
N ALA A 117 -0.76 4.45 3.86
CA ALA A 117 -0.05 4.04 2.66
C ALA A 117 1.44 4.39 2.75
N TYR A 118 1.81 5.61 3.15
CA TYR A 118 3.22 5.96 3.32
C TYR A 118 3.94 5.03 4.30
N VAL A 119 3.34 4.76 5.48
CA VAL A 119 3.94 3.85 6.47
C VAL A 119 4.11 2.44 5.91
N THR A 120 3.10 1.91 5.21
CA THR A 120 3.20 0.58 4.58
C THR A 120 4.29 0.53 3.51
N MET A 121 4.37 1.55 2.66
CA MET A 121 5.34 1.63 1.57
C MET A 121 6.76 1.73 2.11
N GLU A 122 6.99 2.63 3.08
CA GLU A 122 8.28 2.79 3.73
C GLU A 122 8.73 1.54 4.49
N ASN A 123 7.83 0.90 5.25
CA ASN A 123 8.15 -0.35 5.94
C ASN A 123 8.43 -1.51 4.97
N ALA A 124 7.86 -1.47 3.77
CA ALA A 124 8.17 -2.39 2.68
C ALA A 124 9.50 -2.05 1.96
N GLY A 125 10.17 -0.96 2.35
CA GLY A 125 11.45 -0.53 1.79
C GLY A 125 11.33 0.40 0.58
N ALA A 126 10.14 0.95 0.30
CA ALA A 126 9.95 1.90 -0.78
C ALA A 126 10.26 3.34 -0.36
N ALA A 127 10.88 4.10 -1.26
CA ALA A 127 11.05 5.53 -1.11
C ALA A 127 9.68 6.24 -1.08
N VAL A 128 9.47 7.13 -0.12
CA VAL A 128 8.20 7.87 0.05
C VAL A 128 8.38 9.38 -0.02
N PHE A 129 9.58 9.89 0.25
CA PHE A 129 9.89 11.31 0.15
C PHE A 129 10.32 11.69 -1.26
N ARG A 130 9.92 12.89 -1.71
CA ARG A 130 10.04 13.30 -3.12
C ARG A 130 11.49 13.31 -3.63
N ASN A 131 12.44 13.69 -2.77
CA ASN A 131 13.88 13.74 -3.08
C ASN A 131 14.54 12.35 -3.17
N GLU A 132 13.92 11.31 -2.62
CA GLU A 132 14.42 9.93 -2.67
C GLU A 132 13.93 9.18 -3.91
N LYS A 133 13.01 9.79 -4.65
CA LYS A 133 12.28 9.15 -5.75
C LYS A 133 12.77 9.67 -7.10
N PRO A 134 12.85 8.80 -8.11
CA PRO A 134 13.05 9.25 -9.49
C PRO A 134 11.92 10.21 -9.93
N ASP A 135 12.23 11.26 -10.69
CA ASP A 135 11.23 12.27 -11.09
C ASP A 135 10.40 11.83 -12.32
N ILE A 136 9.64 10.73 -12.17
CA ILE A 136 8.90 10.08 -13.27
C ILE A 136 7.68 10.87 -13.72
N PHE A 137 6.98 11.50 -12.77
CA PHE A 137 5.71 12.19 -13.01
C PHE A 137 5.86 13.70 -13.22
N SER A 138 7.09 14.17 -13.46
CA SER A 138 7.37 15.54 -13.91
C SER A 138 6.69 15.85 -15.25
N SER A 139 6.25 17.10 -15.40
CA SER A 139 5.69 17.62 -16.64
C SER A 139 6.71 17.70 -17.78
N GLU A 140 7.98 17.94 -17.47
CA GLU A 140 9.07 18.05 -18.46
C GLU A 140 9.53 16.67 -18.94
N GLY A 141 9.34 15.66 -18.09
CA GLY A 141 9.50 14.26 -18.42
C GLY A 141 10.38 13.48 -17.47
N SER A 142 10.49 12.17 -17.71
CA SER A 142 11.32 11.30 -16.88
C SER A 142 12.79 11.43 -17.32
N PRO A 143 13.69 11.93 -16.46
CA PRO A 143 15.13 11.85 -16.72
C PRO A 143 15.68 10.43 -16.47
N VAL A 144 14.81 9.47 -16.12
CA VAL A 144 15.18 8.16 -15.57
C VAL A 144 14.85 7.07 -16.60
N GLY A 145 15.83 6.20 -16.86
CA GLY A 145 15.72 5.09 -17.81
C GLY A 145 15.07 3.82 -17.25
N GLU A 146 15.18 3.58 -15.94
CA GLU A 146 14.60 2.42 -15.27
C GLU A 146 14.35 2.66 -13.77
N ILE A 147 13.44 1.90 -13.20
CA ILE A 147 13.16 1.84 -11.76
C ILE A 147 14.00 0.74 -11.14
N GLU A 148 15.07 1.13 -10.44
CA GLU A 148 15.99 0.20 -9.76
C GLU A 148 15.51 -0.21 -8.36
N ALA A 149 14.75 0.65 -7.70
CA ALA A 149 14.28 0.45 -6.33
C ALA A 149 12.81 0.85 -6.17
N PRO A 150 12.07 0.25 -5.21
CA PRO A 150 10.68 0.59 -4.99
C PRO A 150 10.49 2.07 -4.59
N ALA A 151 9.54 2.75 -5.23
CA ALA A 151 9.22 4.16 -5.02
C ALA A 151 7.70 4.40 -5.08
N PHE A 152 7.13 5.01 -4.05
CA PHE A 152 5.71 5.30 -3.97
C PHE A 152 5.40 6.76 -4.31
N TYR A 153 4.54 6.95 -5.31
CA TYR A 153 4.05 8.25 -5.74
C TYR A 153 2.61 8.41 -5.34
N ASN A 154 2.30 9.41 -4.51
CA ASN A 154 0.93 9.65 -4.12
C ASN A 154 0.11 10.19 -5.31
N SER A 155 -1.22 10.10 -5.19
CA SER A 155 -2.16 10.52 -6.25
C SER A 155 -2.08 12.01 -6.64
N ARG A 156 -1.40 12.86 -5.87
CA ARG A 156 -1.16 14.27 -6.18
C ARG A 156 0.12 14.45 -6.99
N GLU A 157 1.19 13.74 -6.65
CA GLU A 157 2.43 13.68 -7.46
C GLU A 157 2.11 13.18 -8.87
N ILE A 158 1.33 12.10 -8.99
CA ILE A 158 0.90 11.54 -10.28
C ILE A 158 0.17 12.58 -11.16
N LYS A 159 -0.55 13.53 -10.55
CA LYS A 159 -1.33 14.54 -11.29
C LYS A 159 -0.49 15.68 -11.86
N GLU A 160 0.80 15.76 -11.55
CA GLU A 160 1.67 16.81 -12.07
C GLU A 160 1.98 16.66 -13.56
N VAL A 161 1.86 15.45 -14.13
CA VAL A 161 2.12 15.18 -15.56
C VAL A 161 1.23 15.99 -16.52
N GLY A 162 0.04 16.47 -16.11
CA GLY A 162 -0.74 17.46 -16.90
C GLY A 162 -2.22 17.16 -17.16
N ILE A 163 -2.79 17.81 -18.20
CA ILE A 163 -4.21 18.16 -18.36
C ILE A 163 -5.17 16.95 -18.55
N ASP A 164 -4.70 15.81 -19.07
CA ASP A 164 -5.51 14.58 -19.18
C ASP A 164 -5.85 13.93 -17.82
N PHE A 165 -5.18 14.34 -16.74
CA PHE A 165 -5.39 13.81 -15.38
C PHE A 165 -6.61 14.44 -14.68
N THR A 166 -7.27 15.42 -15.29
CA THR A 166 -8.60 15.90 -14.84
C THR A 166 -9.66 14.78 -14.86
N LYS A 167 -9.49 13.79 -15.76
CA LYS A 167 -10.42 12.66 -15.97
C LYS A 167 -10.34 11.55 -14.91
N ILE A 168 -9.28 11.53 -14.09
CA ILE A 168 -9.09 10.57 -12.99
C ILE A 168 -9.37 11.17 -11.60
N ARG A 169 -9.89 12.41 -11.50
CA ARG A 169 -10.23 13.07 -10.22
C ARG A 169 -11.19 12.26 -9.35
N SER A 170 -11.97 11.36 -9.94
CA SER A 170 -12.92 10.48 -9.25
C SER A 170 -12.33 9.14 -8.81
N SER A 171 -11.10 8.78 -9.23
CA SER A 171 -10.43 7.57 -8.76
C SER A 171 -10.20 7.62 -7.26
N ARG A 172 -10.34 6.46 -6.61
CA ARG A 172 -10.07 6.30 -5.18
C ARG A 172 -8.65 5.85 -4.85
N SER A 173 -7.78 5.77 -5.87
CA SER A 173 -6.36 5.48 -5.67
C SER A 173 -5.71 6.50 -4.71
N VAL A 174 -4.89 5.99 -3.81
CA VAL A 174 -4.04 6.82 -2.94
C VAL A 174 -2.71 7.18 -3.63
N GLY A 175 -2.29 6.37 -4.60
CA GLY A 175 -1.05 6.53 -5.35
C GLY A 175 -0.73 5.31 -6.19
N ALA A 176 0.52 5.21 -6.64
CA ALA A 176 1.09 4.05 -7.31
C ALA A 176 2.47 3.76 -6.74
N LEU A 177 2.75 2.49 -6.48
CA LEU A 177 4.09 2.00 -6.15
C LEU A 177 4.73 1.49 -7.44
N LEU A 178 5.89 2.02 -7.78
CA LEU A 178 6.73 1.51 -8.87
C LEU A 178 7.84 0.70 -8.23
N ALA A 179 8.07 -0.52 -8.70
CA ALA A 179 9.18 -1.37 -8.26
C ALA A 179 9.73 -2.12 -9.49
N PRO A 180 10.97 -2.65 -9.44
CA PRO A 180 11.49 -3.49 -10.52
C PRO A 180 10.53 -4.64 -10.89
N ALA A 181 9.81 -5.16 -9.90
CA ALA A 181 8.84 -6.25 -10.05
C ALA A 181 7.48 -5.84 -10.67
N GLY A 182 7.20 -4.55 -10.89
CA GLY A 182 5.96 -4.10 -11.52
C GLY A 182 5.39 -2.77 -10.99
N ILE A 183 4.19 -2.44 -11.48
CA ILE A 183 3.47 -1.21 -11.17
C ILE A 183 2.22 -1.56 -10.34
N PHE A 184 2.10 -1.02 -9.13
CA PHE A 184 0.99 -1.32 -8.22
C PHE A 184 0.13 -0.08 -7.97
N VAL A 185 -0.99 0.03 -8.68
CA VAL A 185 -1.98 1.09 -8.43
C VAL A 185 -2.62 0.83 -7.08
N THR A 186 -2.34 1.72 -6.13
CA THR A 186 -2.61 1.48 -4.71
C THR A 186 -3.91 2.15 -4.28
N TYR A 187 -4.73 1.38 -3.58
CA TYR A 187 -5.97 1.78 -2.94
C TYR A 187 -5.90 1.53 -1.44
N ASN A 188 -6.69 2.24 -0.66
CA ASN A 188 -6.84 1.98 0.77
C ASN A 188 -8.32 1.99 1.15
N CYS A 189 -8.85 0.80 1.49
CA CYS A 189 -10.26 0.61 1.84
C CYS A 189 -10.53 0.87 3.34
N GLY A 190 -9.50 0.84 4.19
CA GLY A 190 -9.65 0.92 5.64
C GLY A 190 -10.46 -0.28 6.17
N PRO A 191 -11.44 -0.06 7.06
CA PRO A 191 -12.15 -1.16 7.73
C PRO A 191 -13.32 -1.75 6.92
N GLY A 192 -13.56 -1.33 5.69
CA GLY A 192 -14.70 -1.82 4.91
C GLY A 192 -14.60 -1.56 3.42
N LEU A 193 -15.62 -2.00 2.68
CA LEU A 193 -15.64 -1.87 1.22
C LEU A 193 -15.46 -0.42 0.76
N MET A 194 -14.52 -0.23 -0.17
CA MET A 194 -14.35 1.06 -0.81
C MET A 194 -15.45 1.28 -1.85
N LYS A 195 -15.83 2.55 -2.03
CA LYS A 195 -16.59 2.93 -3.22
C LYS A 195 -15.74 2.68 -4.45
N TRP A 196 -16.29 1.99 -5.43
CA TRP A 196 -15.59 1.60 -6.63
C TRP A 196 -16.36 2.10 -7.85
N ARG A 197 -15.65 2.75 -8.76
CA ARG A 197 -16.23 3.24 -10.01
C ARG A 197 -15.40 2.69 -11.14
N TYR A 198 -15.81 1.54 -11.68
CA TYR A 198 -15.08 0.83 -12.73
C TYR A 198 -14.51 1.74 -13.82
N LYS A 199 -15.33 2.61 -14.43
CA LYS A 199 -14.87 3.56 -15.47
C LYS A 199 -13.78 4.53 -14.99
N SER A 200 -13.77 4.91 -13.73
CA SER A 200 -12.72 5.78 -13.15
C SER A 200 -11.43 5.01 -12.91
N GLU A 201 -11.54 3.77 -12.43
CA GLU A 201 -10.37 2.93 -12.13
C GLU A 201 -9.73 2.37 -13.39
N LEU A 202 -10.52 2.03 -14.41
CA LEU A 202 -10.01 1.67 -15.73
C LEU A 202 -9.22 2.83 -16.36
N ARG A 203 -9.71 4.07 -16.23
CA ARG A 203 -8.94 5.26 -16.68
C ARG A 203 -7.63 5.42 -15.92
N MET A 204 -7.61 5.11 -14.62
CA MET A 204 -6.38 5.12 -13.83
C MET A 204 -5.39 4.06 -14.33
N LYS A 205 -5.84 2.82 -14.58
CA LYS A 205 -5.00 1.77 -15.19
C LYS A 205 -4.47 2.20 -16.56
N THR A 206 -5.34 2.67 -17.45
CA THR A 206 -4.95 3.13 -18.80
C THR A 206 -3.93 4.25 -18.74
N LEU A 207 -4.12 5.20 -17.83
CA LEU A 207 -3.18 6.29 -17.62
C LEU A 207 -1.79 5.81 -17.17
N MET A 208 -1.74 4.88 -16.22
CA MET A 208 -0.46 4.27 -15.79
C MET A 208 0.20 3.53 -16.94
N TRP A 209 -0.57 2.77 -17.71
CA TRP A 209 -0.08 2.11 -18.91
C TRP A 209 0.51 3.12 -19.92
N THR A 210 -0.25 4.14 -20.32
CA THR A 210 0.20 5.12 -21.32
C THR A 210 1.44 5.87 -20.86
N VAL A 211 1.45 6.37 -19.63
CA VAL A 211 2.59 7.16 -19.15
C VAL A 211 3.79 6.28 -18.89
N LEU A 212 3.64 5.18 -18.14
CA LEU A 212 4.78 4.39 -17.70
C LEU A 212 5.24 3.41 -18.79
N CYS A 213 4.36 2.56 -19.31
CA CYS A 213 4.78 1.48 -20.22
C CYS A 213 4.90 1.91 -21.70
N GLN A 214 4.41 3.08 -22.10
CA GLN A 214 4.57 3.57 -23.48
C GLN A 214 5.49 4.79 -23.60
N GLN A 215 5.46 5.72 -22.64
CA GLN A 215 6.14 7.01 -22.78
C GLN A 215 7.42 7.13 -21.96
N ARG A 216 7.43 6.66 -20.71
CA ARG A 216 8.54 6.93 -19.76
C ARG A 216 9.47 5.74 -19.56
N LEU A 217 8.93 4.52 -19.45
CA LEU A 217 9.63 3.31 -18.99
C LEU A 217 9.29 2.10 -19.88
N ALA A 218 9.13 2.34 -21.19
CA ALA A 218 8.71 1.31 -22.15
C ALA A 218 9.73 0.17 -22.35
N SER A 219 10.99 0.39 -21.98
CA SER A 219 12.03 -0.64 -21.96
C SER A 219 11.86 -1.63 -20.79
N GLN A 220 11.25 -1.18 -19.69
CA GLN A 220 11.16 -1.96 -18.45
C GLN A 220 9.78 -2.57 -18.26
N PHE A 221 8.71 -1.81 -18.49
CA PHE A 221 7.35 -2.24 -18.18
C PHE A 221 6.49 -2.49 -19.42
N ARG A 222 5.59 -3.46 -19.28
CA ARG A 222 4.55 -3.84 -20.23
C ARG A 222 3.16 -3.56 -19.65
N PRO A 223 2.09 -3.57 -20.47
CA PRO A 223 0.72 -3.34 -19.99
C PRO A 223 0.30 -4.31 -18.86
N GLU A 224 0.74 -5.57 -18.94
CA GLU A 224 0.48 -6.63 -17.97
C GLU A 224 1.13 -6.41 -16.59
N ASP A 225 2.14 -5.55 -16.51
CA ASP A 225 2.83 -5.22 -15.25
C ASP A 225 2.03 -4.25 -14.38
N VAL A 226 0.92 -3.70 -14.89
CA VAL A 226 0.03 -2.79 -14.15
C VAL A 226 -0.99 -3.57 -13.35
N SER A 227 -0.71 -3.75 -12.06
CA SER A 227 -1.53 -4.47 -11.08
C SER A 227 -2.28 -3.53 -10.13
N GLY A 228 -3.38 -4.02 -9.58
CA GLY A 228 -4.06 -3.37 -8.45
C GLY A 228 -3.45 -3.82 -7.12
N LEU A 229 -3.36 -2.91 -6.15
CA LEU A 229 -2.97 -3.20 -4.77
C LEU A 229 -3.96 -2.52 -3.83
N VAL A 230 -4.51 -3.25 -2.85
CA VAL A 230 -5.39 -2.68 -1.83
C VAL A 230 -4.82 -2.90 -0.44
N LEU A 231 -4.80 -1.82 0.33
CA LEU A 231 -4.52 -1.83 1.76
C LEU A 231 -5.84 -1.90 2.54
N GLY A 232 -5.96 -2.84 3.47
CA GLY A 232 -7.14 -2.96 4.33
C GLY A 232 -6.80 -3.24 5.79
N ASP A 233 -7.77 -2.99 6.67
CA ASP A 233 -7.60 -3.19 8.12
C ASP A 233 -7.93 -4.65 8.51
N GLY A 234 -6.89 -5.45 8.75
CA GLY A 234 -7.01 -6.90 8.94
C GLY A 234 -7.43 -7.63 7.65
N MET A 235 -7.92 -8.87 7.75
CA MET A 235 -8.32 -9.67 6.57
C MET A 235 -9.81 -9.59 6.23
N GLU A 236 -10.66 -9.08 7.12
CA GLU A 236 -12.12 -9.04 6.88
C GLU A 236 -12.51 -8.22 5.64
N PRO A 237 -11.87 -7.06 5.34
CA PRO A 237 -12.18 -6.35 4.10
C PRO A 237 -11.85 -7.17 2.84
N ALA A 238 -10.88 -8.08 2.88
CA ALA A 238 -10.60 -8.99 1.76
C ALA A 238 -11.77 -9.95 1.51
N TYR A 239 -12.35 -10.52 2.57
CA TYR A 239 -13.55 -11.36 2.47
C TYR A 239 -14.72 -10.60 1.84
N GLN A 240 -14.97 -9.38 2.33
CA GLN A 240 -16.01 -8.52 1.78
C GLN A 240 -15.78 -8.23 0.29
N MET A 241 -14.53 -7.97 -0.11
CA MET A 241 -14.19 -7.71 -1.52
C MET A 241 -14.36 -8.94 -2.41
N LEU A 242 -13.95 -10.13 -1.95
CA LEU A 242 -14.09 -11.40 -2.67
C LEU A 242 -15.55 -11.83 -2.89
N THR A 243 -16.43 -11.48 -1.95
CA THR A 243 -17.86 -11.82 -1.99
C THR A 243 -18.74 -10.70 -2.58
N SER A 244 -18.17 -9.52 -2.82
CA SER A 244 -18.97 -8.35 -3.21
C SER A 244 -19.44 -8.44 -4.67
N ASN A 245 -20.74 -8.19 -4.85
CA ASN A 245 -21.39 -7.98 -6.15
C ASN A 245 -21.65 -6.50 -6.46
N GLY A 246 -20.93 -5.59 -5.78
CA GLY A 246 -21.01 -4.14 -5.97
C GLY A 246 -22.10 -3.46 -5.14
N GLY A 247 -22.85 -4.23 -4.35
CA GLY A 247 -23.95 -3.74 -3.53
C GLY A 247 -25.16 -3.31 -4.36
N LYS A 248 -26.25 -2.90 -3.68
CA LYS A 248 -27.55 -2.58 -4.31
C LYS A 248 -27.49 -1.49 -5.39
N ARG A 249 -26.48 -0.62 -5.35
CA ARG A 249 -26.28 0.49 -6.30
C ARG A 249 -25.09 0.27 -7.24
N HIS A 250 -24.45 -0.89 -7.21
CA HIS A 250 -23.22 -1.20 -7.95
C HIS A 250 -22.12 -0.13 -7.77
N ASP A 251 -22.06 0.49 -6.58
CA ASP A 251 -21.11 1.55 -6.24
C ASP A 251 -20.02 1.10 -5.26
N CYS A 252 -20.07 -0.16 -4.82
CA CYS A 252 -19.04 -0.82 -4.01
C CYS A 252 -18.10 -1.64 -4.91
N PHE A 253 -16.95 -2.03 -4.37
CA PHE A 253 -15.96 -2.87 -5.06
C PHE A 253 -16.57 -4.11 -5.70
N MET A 254 -16.10 -4.44 -6.90
CA MET A 254 -16.36 -5.70 -7.59
C MET A 254 -15.09 -6.19 -8.24
N LEU A 255 -14.88 -7.49 -8.26
CA LEU A 255 -13.89 -8.12 -9.13
C LEU A 255 -14.42 -8.06 -10.57
N ASP A 256 -14.15 -6.94 -11.24
CA ASP A 256 -14.69 -6.59 -12.56
C ASP A 256 -13.68 -6.79 -13.69
N GLY A 257 -12.55 -7.42 -13.40
CA GLY A 257 -11.48 -7.66 -14.36
C GLY A 257 -10.71 -6.39 -14.77
N CYS A 258 -10.84 -5.28 -14.03
CA CYS A 258 -10.06 -4.07 -14.30
C CYS A 258 -8.56 -4.35 -14.31
N TYR A 259 -8.09 -5.15 -13.35
CA TYR A 259 -6.70 -5.61 -13.26
C TYR A 259 -6.64 -7.12 -13.40
N ASP A 260 -5.61 -7.62 -14.08
CA ASP A 260 -5.34 -9.06 -14.22
C ASP A 260 -4.92 -9.66 -12.87
N HIS A 261 -4.15 -8.87 -12.11
CA HIS A 261 -3.74 -9.10 -10.74
C HIS A 261 -4.24 -8.00 -9.82
N PHE A 262 -4.83 -8.38 -8.68
CA PHE A 262 -5.26 -7.43 -7.65
C PHE A 262 -4.92 -7.96 -6.26
N PHE A 263 -3.79 -7.51 -5.74
CA PHE A 263 -3.24 -7.95 -4.47
C PHE A 263 -3.91 -7.26 -3.30
N TYR A 264 -4.17 -8.02 -2.23
CA TYR A 264 -4.61 -7.50 -0.95
C TYR A 264 -3.50 -7.62 0.08
N VAL A 265 -3.21 -6.53 0.79
CA VAL A 265 -2.28 -6.51 1.92
C VAL A 265 -2.92 -5.83 3.13
N THR A 266 -2.60 -6.33 4.32
CA THR A 266 -3.11 -5.79 5.58
C THR A 266 -2.34 -4.54 5.99
N ASN A 267 -3.00 -3.59 6.64
CA ASN A 267 -2.37 -2.35 7.11
C ASN A 267 -1.65 -2.54 8.45
N ASP A 268 -0.79 -3.55 8.53
CA ASP A 268 0.02 -3.95 9.68
C ASP A 268 1.35 -4.58 9.23
N ARG A 269 2.15 -5.09 10.18
CA ARG A 269 3.44 -5.75 9.91
C ARG A 269 3.33 -6.86 8.85
N LYS A 270 2.21 -7.59 8.80
CA LYS A 270 2.07 -8.70 7.85
C LYS A 270 1.99 -8.20 6.41
N GLY A 271 1.23 -7.14 6.19
CA GLY A 271 1.14 -6.51 4.87
C GLY A 271 2.42 -5.76 4.49
N ASP A 272 3.17 -5.21 5.44
CA ASP A 272 4.49 -4.59 5.19
C ASP A 272 5.45 -5.61 4.57
N ILE A 273 5.55 -6.78 5.21
CA ILE A 273 6.42 -7.87 4.76
C ILE A 273 5.91 -8.50 3.46
N LEU A 274 4.59 -8.68 3.32
CA LEU A 274 4.02 -9.19 2.07
C LEU A 274 4.27 -8.23 0.92
N LEU A 275 4.11 -6.91 1.11
CA LEU A 275 4.40 -5.92 0.08
C LEU A 275 5.88 -5.91 -0.28
N ARG A 276 6.78 -6.03 0.71
CA ARG A 276 8.22 -6.17 0.46
C ARG A 276 8.53 -7.39 -0.40
N LEU A 277 7.90 -8.53 -0.12
CA LEU A 277 7.98 -9.71 -0.98
C LEU A 277 7.42 -9.43 -2.37
N LEU A 278 6.30 -8.72 -2.49
CA LEU A 278 5.72 -8.38 -3.79
C LEU A 278 6.66 -7.55 -4.68
N CYS A 279 7.53 -6.75 -4.07
CA CYS A 279 8.53 -5.94 -4.77
C CYS A 279 9.85 -6.66 -5.07
N ASP A 280 10.07 -7.86 -4.51
CA ASP A 280 11.34 -8.59 -4.57
C ASP A 280 11.20 -9.88 -5.41
N THR A 281 11.57 -9.79 -6.68
CA THR A 281 11.42 -10.90 -7.64
C THR A 281 12.24 -12.13 -7.22
N GLU A 282 13.47 -11.93 -6.74
CA GLU A 282 14.36 -13.04 -6.33
C GLU A 282 13.77 -13.83 -5.16
N LYS A 283 13.28 -13.13 -4.12
CA LYS A 283 12.65 -13.79 -2.97
C LYS A 283 11.32 -14.44 -3.34
N LYS A 284 10.55 -13.86 -4.27
CA LYS A 284 9.33 -14.49 -4.81
C LYS A 284 9.65 -15.80 -5.52
N GLU A 285 10.68 -15.81 -6.37
CA GLU A 285 11.13 -17.01 -7.06
C GLU A 285 11.68 -18.06 -6.09
N GLU A 286 12.44 -17.64 -5.07
CA GLU A 286 12.90 -18.55 -4.02
C GLU A 286 11.72 -19.20 -3.27
N LEU A 287 10.74 -18.40 -2.84
CA LEU A 287 9.55 -18.93 -2.19
C LEU A 287 8.78 -19.87 -3.12
N HIS A 288 8.62 -19.50 -4.39
CA HIS A 288 7.96 -20.35 -5.38
C HIS A 288 8.67 -21.70 -5.51
N ARG A 289 10.01 -21.72 -5.63
CA ARG A 289 10.79 -22.97 -5.68
C ARG A 289 10.58 -23.84 -4.45
N ILE A 290 10.58 -23.25 -3.25
CA ILE A 290 10.37 -23.99 -1.99
C ILE A 290 8.98 -24.63 -1.96
N LEU A 291 7.94 -23.88 -2.35
CA LEU A 291 6.56 -24.39 -2.36
C LEU A 291 6.34 -25.47 -3.42
N SER A 292 7.14 -25.48 -4.48
CA SER A 292 7.05 -26.46 -5.58
C SER A 292 7.81 -27.77 -5.35
N LEU A 293 8.62 -27.91 -4.29
CA LEU A 293 9.53 -29.06 -4.11
C LEU A 293 8.86 -30.44 -4.19
N ASP A 294 7.64 -30.58 -3.69
CA ASP A 294 6.89 -31.85 -3.67
C ASP A 294 5.69 -31.85 -4.65
N LEU A 295 5.69 -30.93 -5.62
CA LEU A 295 4.61 -30.74 -6.57
C LEU A 295 5.09 -30.97 -8.00
N THR A 296 4.15 -31.38 -8.85
CA THR A 296 4.39 -31.53 -10.29
C THR A 296 4.01 -30.26 -11.03
N GLU A 297 4.67 -29.99 -12.16
CA GLU A 297 4.39 -28.79 -12.96
C GLU A 297 2.95 -28.73 -13.45
N ARG A 298 2.47 -27.51 -13.67
CA ARG A 298 1.14 -27.26 -14.24
C ARG A 298 0.97 -27.95 -15.59
N ARG A 299 -0.18 -28.57 -15.81
CA ARG A 299 -0.59 -29.10 -17.12
C ARG A 299 -0.84 -27.96 -18.12
N ALA A 300 -0.18 -28.02 -19.27
CA ALA A 300 -0.47 -27.16 -20.40
C ALA A 300 -1.96 -27.27 -20.80
N ASN A 301 -2.58 -26.15 -21.18
CA ASN A 301 -3.98 -26.03 -21.60
C ASN A 301 -5.03 -26.41 -20.54
N TRP A 302 -4.64 -26.48 -19.26
CA TRP A 302 -5.61 -26.71 -18.20
C TRP A 302 -6.41 -25.45 -17.88
N ARG A 303 -7.75 -25.55 -17.95
CA ARG A 303 -8.70 -24.45 -17.69
C ARG A 303 -8.85 -24.06 -16.22
N ILE A 304 -8.03 -24.62 -15.34
CA ILE A 304 -8.00 -24.26 -13.92
C ILE A 304 -6.76 -23.38 -13.71
N GLU A 305 -6.95 -22.24 -13.05
CA GLU A 305 -5.85 -21.38 -12.61
C GLU A 305 -5.10 -22.10 -11.49
N ASN A 306 -3.84 -22.49 -11.70
CA ASN A 306 -3.04 -23.17 -10.69
C ASN A 306 -1.55 -22.92 -10.95
N ASP A 307 -0.73 -23.09 -9.91
CA ASP A 307 0.73 -22.98 -10.02
C ASP A 307 1.39 -24.36 -10.14
N ALA A 308 0.79 -25.38 -9.54
CA ALA A 308 1.32 -26.75 -9.58
C ALA A 308 0.22 -27.81 -9.41
N ILE A 309 0.58 -29.10 -9.41
CA ILE A 309 -0.31 -30.25 -9.25
C ILE A 309 0.21 -31.14 -8.14
N ASP A 310 -0.68 -31.57 -7.23
CA ASP A 310 -0.32 -32.47 -6.15
C ASP A 310 -0.20 -33.94 -6.61
N LYS A 311 0.26 -34.81 -5.73
CA LYS A 311 0.41 -36.25 -5.99
C LYS A 311 -0.89 -36.99 -6.36
N ASN A 312 -2.06 -36.41 -6.03
CA ASN A 312 -3.37 -36.98 -6.36
C ASN A 312 -3.89 -36.48 -7.73
N GLY A 313 -3.16 -35.56 -8.38
CA GLY A 313 -3.59 -34.92 -9.61
C GLY A 313 -4.50 -33.70 -9.39
N ASP A 314 -4.66 -33.24 -8.15
CA ASP A 314 -5.45 -32.06 -7.82
C ASP A 314 -4.62 -30.78 -8.07
N PRO A 315 -5.24 -29.71 -8.57
CA PRO A 315 -4.54 -28.45 -8.80
C PRO A 315 -4.16 -27.79 -7.47
N VAL A 316 -3.00 -27.15 -7.44
CA VAL A 316 -2.49 -26.38 -6.30
C VAL A 316 -2.30 -24.91 -6.71
N LEU A 317 -2.89 -23.99 -5.94
CA LEU A 317 -2.70 -22.55 -6.09
C LEU A 317 -1.90 -21.98 -4.93
N PHE A 318 -0.84 -21.23 -5.25
CA PHE A 318 -0.08 -20.43 -4.29
C PHE A 318 -0.74 -19.06 -4.12
N ALA A 319 -1.62 -18.95 -3.13
CA ALA A 319 -2.42 -17.77 -2.83
C ALA A 319 -1.81 -16.84 -1.77
N TYR A 320 -0.56 -17.05 -1.37
CA TYR A 320 0.11 -16.26 -0.32
C TYR A 320 0.18 -14.75 -0.64
N SER A 321 0.18 -14.38 -1.93
CA SER A 321 0.13 -13.00 -2.42
C SER A 321 -1.24 -12.32 -2.24
N CYS A 322 -2.26 -13.11 -1.88
CA CYS A 322 -3.66 -12.69 -1.79
C CYS A 322 -4.13 -11.96 -3.07
N ASP A 323 -3.75 -12.48 -4.24
CA ASP A 323 -4.25 -12.04 -5.54
C ASP A 323 -5.71 -12.47 -5.73
N MET A 324 -6.63 -11.54 -5.48
CA MET A 324 -8.06 -11.82 -5.39
C MET A 324 -8.66 -12.37 -6.71
N PRO A 325 -8.38 -11.78 -7.90
CA PRO A 325 -8.80 -12.37 -9.17
C PRO A 325 -8.33 -13.81 -9.38
N ARG A 326 -7.07 -14.15 -9.09
CA ARG A 326 -6.56 -15.53 -9.23
C ARG A 326 -7.30 -16.49 -8.31
N ILE A 327 -7.47 -16.11 -7.03
CA ILE A 327 -8.21 -16.92 -6.05
C ILE A 327 -9.66 -17.14 -6.50
N ALA A 328 -10.34 -16.11 -6.96
CA ALA A 328 -11.72 -16.19 -7.43
C ALA A 328 -11.87 -17.08 -8.67
N ARG A 329 -10.99 -16.93 -9.67
CA ARG A 329 -10.96 -17.79 -10.86
C ARG A 329 -10.70 -19.24 -10.50
N TYR A 330 -9.76 -19.51 -9.61
CA TYR A 330 -9.45 -20.85 -9.13
C TYR A 330 -10.65 -21.51 -8.45
N ASN A 331 -11.25 -20.81 -7.46
CA ASN A 331 -12.41 -21.30 -6.73
C ASN A 331 -13.59 -21.61 -7.68
N THR A 332 -13.88 -20.69 -8.60
CA THR A 332 -14.95 -20.84 -9.59
C THR A 332 -14.69 -22.02 -10.53
N ALA A 333 -13.44 -22.19 -11.00
CA ALA A 333 -13.08 -23.30 -11.89
C ALA A 333 -13.21 -24.67 -11.20
N LEU A 334 -12.84 -24.78 -9.92
CA LEU A 334 -13.05 -25.98 -9.11
C LEU A 334 -14.52 -26.30 -8.91
N GLU A 335 -15.33 -25.28 -8.61
CA GLU A 335 -16.77 -25.44 -8.43
C GLU A 335 -17.43 -25.98 -9.70
N LEU A 336 -17.19 -25.32 -10.84
CA LEU A 336 -17.74 -25.66 -12.16
C LEU A 336 -17.31 -27.06 -12.64
N GLN A 337 -16.10 -27.49 -12.30
CA GLN A 337 -15.57 -28.79 -12.74
C GLN A 337 -15.81 -29.92 -11.72
N GLY A 338 -16.44 -29.64 -10.57
CA GLY A 338 -16.67 -30.67 -9.55
C GLY A 338 -15.38 -31.21 -8.93
N LYS A 339 -14.30 -30.42 -8.92
CA LYS A 339 -12.97 -30.86 -8.46
C LYS A 339 -12.61 -30.31 -7.10
N ASN A 340 -11.75 -31.04 -6.40
CA ASN A 340 -11.06 -30.56 -5.21
C ASN A 340 -9.78 -29.84 -5.63
N GLY A 341 -9.18 -29.12 -4.69
CA GLY A 341 -7.92 -28.43 -4.90
C GLY A 341 -7.20 -28.13 -3.60
N THR A 342 -5.96 -27.65 -3.71
CA THR A 342 -5.18 -27.17 -2.58
C THR A 342 -4.84 -25.70 -2.76
N LEU A 343 -4.99 -24.92 -1.70
CA LEU A 343 -4.60 -23.51 -1.65
C LEU A 343 -3.52 -23.34 -0.57
N ILE A 344 -2.38 -22.76 -0.97
CA ILE A 344 -1.27 -22.45 -0.07
C ILE A 344 -1.28 -20.94 0.22
N CYS A 345 -1.46 -20.56 1.49
CA CYS A 345 -1.50 -19.16 1.92
C CYS A 345 -0.73 -18.96 3.23
N PHE A 346 -0.58 -17.73 3.69
CA PHE A 346 -0.07 -17.50 5.04
C PHE A 346 -1.13 -17.88 6.09
N ASP A 347 -0.66 -18.33 7.26
CA ASP A 347 -1.51 -18.70 8.40
C ASP A 347 -2.57 -17.64 8.76
N TYR A 348 -2.22 -16.36 8.75
CA TYR A 348 -3.16 -15.27 9.05
C TYR A 348 -4.23 -15.04 7.98
N GLN A 349 -4.04 -15.56 6.76
CA GLN A 349 -4.99 -15.44 5.64
C GLN A 349 -6.02 -16.59 5.65
N GLN A 350 -5.66 -17.74 6.23
CA GLN A 350 -6.41 -19.00 6.13
C GLN A 350 -7.90 -18.83 6.47
N ASN A 351 -8.23 -18.25 7.62
CA ASN A 351 -9.62 -18.16 8.08
C ASN A 351 -10.55 -17.46 7.08
N VAL A 352 -10.09 -16.37 6.45
CA VAL A 352 -10.89 -15.61 5.49
C VAL A 352 -11.01 -16.35 4.15
N LEU A 353 -9.92 -16.97 3.69
CA LEU A 353 -9.92 -17.72 2.44
C LEU A 353 -10.74 -19.00 2.55
N GLU A 354 -10.71 -19.70 3.69
CA GLU A 354 -11.58 -20.85 3.98
C GLU A 354 -13.06 -20.47 3.94
N ARG A 355 -13.43 -19.35 4.57
CA ARG A 355 -14.80 -18.82 4.54
C ARG A 355 -15.29 -18.49 3.13
N TYR A 356 -14.40 -18.09 2.23
CA TYR A 356 -14.74 -17.77 0.84
C TYR A 356 -14.81 -19.01 -0.06
N CYS A 357 -13.83 -19.91 0.06
CA CYS A 357 -13.69 -21.06 -0.83
C CYS A 357 -14.55 -22.27 -0.45
N GLY A 358 -15.00 -22.36 0.81
CA GLY A 358 -15.80 -23.49 1.27
C GLY A 358 -15.00 -24.80 1.37
N SER A 359 -15.70 -25.94 1.31
CA SER A 359 -15.16 -27.25 1.71
C SER A 359 -14.35 -28.02 0.66
N ARG A 360 -14.34 -27.56 -0.60
CA ARG A 360 -13.64 -28.27 -1.72
C ARG A 360 -12.13 -28.00 -1.75
N ILE A 361 -11.68 -26.98 -1.01
CA ILE A 361 -10.28 -26.56 -0.99
C ILE A 361 -9.63 -27.03 0.30
N ARG A 362 -8.52 -27.74 0.15
CA ARG A 362 -7.61 -28.07 1.24
C ARG A 362 -6.64 -26.92 1.44
N PHE A 363 -6.44 -26.50 2.69
CA PHE A 363 -5.51 -25.43 3.01
C PHE A 363 -4.17 -25.98 3.50
N GLN A 364 -3.09 -25.39 2.98
CA GLN A 364 -1.75 -25.52 3.55
C GLN A 364 -1.24 -24.13 3.90
N THR A 365 -0.61 -23.99 5.06
CA THR A 365 -0.23 -22.67 5.56
C THR A 365 1.28 -22.50 5.69
N ILE A 366 1.73 -21.32 5.28
CA ILE A 366 3.06 -20.80 5.55
C ILE A 366 3.00 -20.04 6.86
N GLY A 367 3.80 -20.45 7.85
CA GLY A 367 3.87 -19.75 9.13
C GLY A 367 4.53 -18.38 8.95
N PHE A 368 3.78 -17.28 9.16
CA PHE A 368 4.24 -15.93 8.82
C PHE A 368 5.54 -15.54 9.53
N ASP A 369 5.63 -15.73 10.86
CA ASP A 369 6.83 -15.35 11.62
C ASP A 369 8.06 -16.18 11.24
N LYS A 370 7.88 -17.45 10.82
CA LYS A 370 8.97 -18.30 10.33
C LYS A 370 9.45 -17.85 8.96
N PHE A 371 8.51 -17.51 8.08
CA PHE A 371 8.81 -16.96 6.77
C PHE A 371 9.59 -15.64 6.89
N GLU A 372 9.09 -14.70 7.69
CA GLU A 372 9.72 -13.39 7.85
C GLU A 372 11.16 -13.51 8.36
N ARG A 373 11.42 -14.30 9.41
CA ARG A 373 12.79 -14.51 9.94
C ARG A 373 13.75 -15.10 8.91
N ARG A 374 13.25 -15.89 7.95
CA ARG A 374 14.07 -16.53 6.92
C ARG A 374 14.34 -15.59 5.74
N PHE A 375 13.31 -14.90 5.27
CA PHE A 375 13.37 -14.10 4.04
C PHE A 375 13.75 -12.63 4.28
N PHE A 376 13.49 -12.12 5.48
CA PHE A 376 13.70 -10.73 5.87
C PHE A 376 14.31 -10.65 7.28
N PRO A 377 15.54 -11.15 7.47
CA PRO A 377 16.20 -11.22 8.78
C PRO A 377 16.50 -9.84 9.39
#